data_AF-B0YBC2-F1
#
_entry.id   AF-B0YBC2-F1
#
_cell.length_a   1.000
_cell.length_b   1.000
_cell.length_c   1.000
_cell.angle_alpha   90.00
_cell.angle_beta   90.00
_cell.angle_gamma   90.00
#
_symmetry.space_group_name_H-M   'P 1'
#
loop_
_entity.id
_entity.type
_entity.pdbx_description
1 polymer ?
#
loop_
_entity_poly.entity_id
_entity_poly.type
_entity_poly.pdbx_seq_one_letter_code
_entity_poly.pdbx_strand_id
1 'polypeptide(L)'
;MRIRMCFDDVAWERSEAIQDAWIHELFKEETLMAIGTFIRKHRRGLPVELCDPKAGALNVSFRMKFEDGGSPIIRFPKSGATMFPKEKLRNEVAIISPLGLGPFIIMEYIDHVMDLSDVLNTPGVAIKDRPILDPNIDEAKLELLYGQFADILLQLSTLRLPRIGSLAQIDDFTWEVARRPLSYNANELARLGTLPRSKLPKVNETFQSASSYSNMLADLHLEHLTHQRNDAVDRSGAGG
;
A
#
# COMPACT_ATOMS: atom_id res chain seq x y z
N MET A 1 22.03 4.98 17.65
CA MET A 1 21.83 3.53 17.47
C MET A 1 20.85 3.33 16.32
N ARG A 2 21.26 2.79 15.17
CA ARG A 2 20.31 2.38 14.11
C ARG A 2 19.63 1.10 14.61
N ILE A 3 18.36 1.21 15.00
CA ILE A 3 17.58 0.12 15.63
C ILE A 3 17.10 -0.92 14.60
N ARG A 4 17.22 -0.61 13.30
CA ARG A 4 16.73 -1.46 12.20
C ARG A 4 17.89 -1.81 11.28
N MET A 5 18.00 -3.11 10.95
CA MET A 5 18.92 -3.60 9.92
C MET A 5 18.63 -2.85 8.61
N CYS A 6 19.68 -2.36 7.95
CA CYS A 6 19.57 -1.77 6.63
C CYS A 6 19.06 -2.81 5.65
N PHE A 7 18.34 -2.37 4.62
CA PHE A 7 17.98 -3.26 3.53
C PHE A 7 19.17 -3.44 2.57
N ASP A 8 19.06 -4.41 1.67
CA ASP A 8 20.07 -4.70 0.66
C ASP A 8 20.03 -3.60 -0.42
N ASP A 9 21.08 -2.78 -0.50
CA ASP A 9 21.10 -1.64 -1.42
C ASP A 9 21.06 -2.08 -2.90
N VAL A 10 21.61 -3.26 -3.22
CA VAL A 10 21.54 -3.82 -4.58
C VAL A 10 20.10 -4.19 -4.94
N ALA A 11 19.35 -4.76 -3.99
CA ALA A 11 17.93 -5.05 -4.18
C ALA A 11 17.09 -3.77 -4.27
N TRP A 12 17.47 -2.74 -3.52
CA TRP A 12 16.87 -1.42 -3.58
C TRP A 12 17.03 -0.78 -4.96
N GLU A 13 18.27 -0.62 -5.43
CA GLU A 13 18.59 -0.02 -6.73
C GLU A 13 17.90 -0.75 -7.88
N ARG A 14 17.88 -2.09 -7.84
CA ARG A 14 17.16 -2.89 -8.83
C ARG A 14 15.66 -2.61 -8.82
N SER A 15 15.07 -2.48 -7.64
CA SER A 15 13.64 -2.18 -7.50
C SER A 15 13.30 -0.79 -8.04
N GLU A 16 14.16 0.21 -7.79
CA GLU A 16 14.03 1.56 -8.33
C GLU A 16 14.17 1.57 -9.86
N ALA A 17 15.18 0.90 -10.42
CA ALA A 17 15.35 0.82 -11.87
C ALA A 17 14.12 0.21 -12.58
N ILE A 18 13.52 -0.84 -11.99
CA ILE A 18 12.27 -1.43 -12.51
C ILE A 18 11.11 -0.44 -12.40
N GLN A 19 11.01 0.28 -11.28
CA GLN A 19 9.95 1.25 -11.05
C GLN A 19 10.07 2.43 -12.01
N ASP A 20 11.27 2.97 -12.23
CA ASP A 20 11.53 4.11 -13.12
C ASP A 20 11.23 3.76 -14.58
N ALA A 21 11.67 2.58 -15.03
CA ALA A 21 11.33 2.08 -16.36
C ALA A 21 9.82 1.92 -16.53
N TRP A 22 9.13 1.41 -15.51
CA TRP A 22 7.67 1.27 -15.53
C TRP A 22 6.95 2.62 -15.51
N ILE A 23 7.44 3.61 -14.74
CA ILE A 23 6.92 4.98 -14.74
C ILE A 23 7.04 5.59 -16.13
N HIS A 24 8.19 5.44 -16.79
CA HIS A 24 8.39 5.94 -18.16
C HIS A 24 7.33 5.39 -19.13
N GLU A 25 7.05 4.08 -19.08
CA GLU A 25 6.01 3.45 -19.90
C GLU A 25 4.59 3.90 -19.53
N LEU A 26 4.35 4.13 -18.23
CA LEU A 26 3.05 4.54 -17.70
C LEU A 26 2.64 5.94 -18.20
N PHE A 27 3.60 6.85 -18.36
CA PHE A 27 3.36 8.24 -18.79
C PHE A 27 3.40 8.45 -20.31
N LYS A 28 3.55 7.38 -21.11
CA LYS A 28 3.35 7.48 -22.56
C LYS A 28 1.92 7.91 -22.87
N GLU A 29 1.75 8.78 -23.85
CA GLU A 29 0.45 9.30 -24.28
C GLU A 29 -0.55 8.17 -24.59
N GLU A 30 -0.11 7.15 -25.32
CA GLU A 30 -0.93 5.97 -25.63
C GLU A 30 -1.43 5.24 -24.37
N THR A 31 -0.59 5.11 -23.35
CA THR A 31 -0.94 4.46 -22.08
C THR A 31 -1.96 5.31 -21.30
N LEU A 32 -1.74 6.62 -21.21
CA LEU A 32 -2.65 7.54 -20.54
C LEU A 32 -4.02 7.60 -21.24
N MET A 33 -4.03 7.61 -22.58
CA MET A 33 -5.25 7.55 -23.39
C MET A 33 -5.99 6.23 -23.21
N ALA A 34 -5.27 5.11 -23.13
CA ALA A 34 -5.86 3.81 -22.84
C ALA A 34 -6.50 3.77 -21.44
N ILE A 35 -5.83 4.33 -20.42
CA ILE A 35 -6.38 4.46 -19.06
C ILE A 35 -7.66 5.31 -19.06
N GLY A 36 -7.62 6.50 -19.65
CA GLY A 36 -8.80 7.37 -19.72
C GLY A 36 -9.97 6.72 -20.46
N THR A 37 -9.69 6.04 -21.58
CA THR A 37 -10.70 5.27 -22.33
C THR A 37 -11.30 4.15 -21.49
N PHE A 38 -10.46 3.45 -20.71
CA PHE A 38 -10.91 2.38 -19.83
C PHE A 38 -11.85 2.91 -18.73
N ILE A 39 -11.47 3.99 -18.05
CA ILE A 39 -12.33 4.63 -17.03
C ILE A 39 -13.68 5.03 -17.64
N ARG A 40 -13.65 5.71 -18.81
CA ARG A 40 -14.86 6.14 -19.53
C ARG A 40 -15.78 4.97 -19.88
N LYS A 41 -15.20 3.85 -20.33
CA LYS A 41 -15.96 2.63 -20.67
C LYS A 41 -16.74 2.08 -19.47
N HIS A 42 -16.15 2.12 -18.28
CA HIS A 42 -16.74 1.52 -17.08
C HIS A 42 -17.63 2.47 -16.28
N ARG A 43 -17.31 3.77 -16.19
CA ARG A 43 -18.12 4.74 -15.43
C ARG A 43 -19.29 5.30 -16.23
N ARG A 44 -19.17 5.41 -17.57
CA ARG A 44 -20.07 6.13 -18.49
C ARG A 44 -20.16 7.63 -18.15
N GLY A 45 -20.71 8.44 -19.06
CA GLY A 45 -20.77 9.91 -18.91
C GLY A 45 -19.71 10.66 -19.71
N LEU A 46 -19.74 12.00 -19.60
CA LEU A 46 -18.82 12.90 -20.31
C LEU A 46 -17.61 13.23 -19.43
N PRO A 47 -16.40 12.75 -19.77
CA PRO A 47 -15.20 13.10 -19.03
C PRO A 47 -14.75 14.53 -19.34
N VAL A 48 -14.29 15.22 -18.31
CA VAL A 48 -13.78 16.61 -18.36
C VAL A 48 -12.26 16.62 -18.33
N GLU A 49 -11.67 15.86 -17.41
CA GLU A 49 -10.23 15.95 -17.12
C GLU A 49 -9.71 14.58 -16.64
N LEU A 50 -8.55 14.16 -17.14
CA LEU A 50 -7.72 13.14 -16.50
C LEU A 50 -6.64 13.88 -15.71
N CYS A 51 -6.77 13.91 -14.39
CA CYS A 51 -5.84 14.63 -13.52
C CYS A 51 -4.47 13.96 -13.46
N ASP A 52 -3.46 14.72 -13.05
CA ASP A 52 -2.12 14.20 -12.75
C ASP A 52 -2.19 13.01 -11.78
N PRO A 53 -1.48 11.91 -12.06
CA PRO A 53 -1.52 10.74 -11.21
C PRO A 53 -0.92 11.03 -9.82
N LYS A 54 -1.54 10.45 -8.80
CA LYS A 54 -1.05 10.49 -7.42
C LYS A 54 -0.43 9.15 -7.06
N ALA A 55 0.78 9.19 -6.52
CA ALA A 55 1.56 8.01 -6.23
C ALA A 55 1.68 7.82 -4.71
N GLY A 56 1.26 6.65 -4.22
CA GLY A 56 1.52 6.20 -2.84
C GLY A 56 2.70 5.25 -2.77
N ALA A 57 2.88 4.57 -1.63
CA ALA A 57 4.00 3.63 -1.46
C ALA A 57 3.96 2.46 -2.47
N LEU A 58 2.79 1.84 -2.68
CA LEU A 58 2.66 0.64 -3.50
C LEU A 58 1.76 0.79 -4.73
N ASN A 59 0.98 1.86 -4.82
CA ASN A 59 0.06 2.10 -5.94
C ASN A 59 0.30 3.47 -6.57
N VAL A 60 -0.05 3.60 -7.85
CA VAL A 60 -0.34 4.88 -8.50
C VAL A 60 -1.84 4.95 -8.76
N SER A 61 -2.42 6.14 -8.65
CA SER A 61 -3.84 6.38 -8.88
C SER A 61 -4.04 7.46 -9.93
N PHE A 62 -4.96 7.23 -10.86
CA PHE A 62 -5.41 8.21 -11.84
C PHE A 62 -6.84 8.62 -11.50
N ARG A 63 -7.08 9.92 -11.40
CA ARG A 63 -8.41 10.50 -11.14
C ARG A 63 -8.94 11.08 -12.44
N MET A 64 -10.17 10.73 -12.80
CA MET A 64 -10.89 11.35 -13.91
C MET A 64 -12.07 12.14 -13.36
N LYS A 65 -12.31 13.36 -13.85
CA LYS A 65 -13.49 14.17 -13.52
C LYS A 65 -14.51 14.11 -14.65
N PHE A 66 -15.79 14.14 -14.31
CA PHE A 66 -16.92 14.13 -15.24
C PHE A 66 -17.80 15.37 -15.05
N GLU A 67 -18.55 15.74 -16.09
CA GLU A 67 -19.43 16.93 -16.07
C GLU A 67 -20.55 16.83 -15.04
N ASP A 68 -20.99 15.61 -14.72
CA ASP A 68 -22.02 15.33 -13.72
C ASP A 68 -21.51 15.44 -12.26
N GLY A 69 -20.26 15.84 -12.08
CA GLY A 69 -19.59 15.93 -10.78
C GLY A 69 -18.97 14.61 -10.32
N GLY A 70 -19.17 13.50 -11.03
CA GLY A 70 -18.53 12.22 -10.73
C GLY A 70 -17.01 12.30 -10.88
N SER A 71 -16.28 11.60 -10.02
CA SER A 71 -14.81 11.62 -10.10
C SER A 71 -14.16 10.28 -9.75
N PRO A 72 -14.27 9.27 -10.61
CA PRO A 72 -13.67 7.98 -10.35
C PRO A 72 -12.14 8.04 -10.29
N ILE A 73 -11.57 7.22 -9.43
CA ILE A 73 -10.14 6.87 -9.43
C ILE A 73 -9.94 5.44 -9.87
N ILE A 74 -8.92 5.20 -10.69
CA ILE A 74 -8.38 3.88 -10.96
C ILE A 74 -6.99 3.76 -10.35
N ARG A 75 -6.69 2.59 -9.77
CA ARG A 75 -5.42 2.34 -9.06
C ARG A 75 -4.66 1.18 -9.67
N PHE A 76 -3.35 1.35 -9.84
CA PHE A 76 -2.44 0.31 -10.34
C PHE A 76 -1.33 0.04 -9.33
N PRO A 77 -1.03 -1.24 -9.02
CA PRO A 77 0.17 -1.60 -8.28
C PRO A 77 1.42 -1.16 -9.04
N LYS A 78 2.33 -0.50 -8.34
CA LYS A 78 3.61 -0.07 -8.91
C LYS A 78 4.50 -1.26 -9.18
N SER A 79 4.98 -1.40 -10.42
CA SER A 79 6.07 -2.32 -10.73
C SER A 79 7.34 -1.89 -9.99
N GLY A 80 8.19 -2.84 -9.61
CA GLY A 80 9.38 -2.57 -8.78
C GLY A 80 9.07 -2.39 -7.29
N ALA A 81 7.93 -1.79 -6.92
CA ALA A 81 7.53 -1.62 -5.52
C ALA A 81 6.62 -2.74 -4.98
N THR A 82 5.72 -3.29 -5.79
CA THR A 82 4.78 -4.34 -5.36
C THR A 82 5.26 -5.72 -5.80
N MET A 83 5.59 -6.58 -4.83
CA MET A 83 6.09 -7.94 -5.11
C MET A 83 4.97 -8.94 -5.41
N PHE A 84 3.74 -8.68 -4.95
CA PHE A 84 2.60 -9.58 -5.11
C PHE A 84 1.37 -8.86 -5.69
N PRO A 85 1.46 -8.28 -6.90
CA PRO A 85 0.43 -7.38 -7.43
C PRO A 85 -0.93 -8.06 -7.59
N LYS A 86 -0.97 -9.32 -8.06
CA LYS A 86 -2.22 -10.09 -8.19
C LYS A 86 -2.85 -10.45 -6.85
N GLU A 87 -2.04 -10.80 -5.86
CA GLU A 87 -2.52 -11.15 -4.51
C GLU A 87 -3.05 -9.90 -3.81
N LYS A 88 -2.28 -8.81 -3.85
CA LYS A 88 -2.67 -7.49 -3.32
C LYS A 88 -3.99 -7.00 -3.90
N LEU A 89 -4.12 -7.03 -5.24
CA LEU A 89 -5.33 -6.56 -5.92
C LEU A 89 -6.55 -7.39 -5.52
N ARG A 90 -6.42 -8.72 -5.43
CA ARG A 90 -7.51 -9.59 -4.95
C ARG A 90 -7.93 -9.25 -3.52
N ASN A 91 -6.96 -9.02 -2.63
CA ASN A 91 -7.25 -8.70 -1.23
C ASN A 91 -8.00 -7.36 -1.11
N GLU A 92 -7.60 -6.35 -1.88
CA GLU A 92 -8.28 -5.06 -1.89
C GLU A 92 -9.71 -5.17 -2.45
N VAL A 93 -9.89 -5.86 -3.57
CA VAL A 93 -11.23 -6.08 -4.15
C VAL A 93 -12.14 -6.84 -3.19
N ALA A 94 -11.62 -7.87 -2.51
CA ALA A 94 -12.41 -8.64 -1.53
C ALA A 94 -12.90 -7.82 -0.34
N ILE A 95 -12.17 -6.77 0.04
CA ILE A 95 -12.54 -5.88 1.15
C ILE A 95 -13.49 -4.76 0.68
N ILE A 96 -13.19 -4.16 -0.47
CA ILE A 96 -13.89 -2.96 -0.96
C ILE A 96 -15.17 -3.30 -1.73
N SER A 97 -15.18 -4.44 -2.43
CA SER A 97 -16.28 -4.86 -3.27
C SER A 97 -16.55 -6.36 -3.07
N PRO A 98 -17.21 -6.74 -1.95
CA PRO A 98 -17.83 -8.06 -1.88
C PRO A 98 -18.75 -8.29 -3.09
N LEU A 99 -19.36 -7.23 -3.63
CA LEU A 99 -20.29 -7.35 -4.76
C LEU A 99 -19.63 -7.53 -6.15
N GLY A 100 -18.31 -7.76 -6.23
CA GLY A 100 -17.68 -8.34 -7.43
C GLY A 100 -17.51 -7.40 -8.63
N LEU A 101 -17.07 -6.15 -8.44
CA LEU A 101 -16.83 -5.20 -9.55
C LEU A 101 -15.62 -5.52 -10.47
N GLY A 102 -15.16 -6.78 -10.52
CA GLY A 102 -14.11 -7.23 -11.43
C GLY A 102 -12.68 -6.99 -10.91
N PRO A 103 -11.65 -7.29 -11.73
CA PRO A 103 -10.25 -7.35 -11.30
C PRO A 103 -9.58 -5.98 -11.15
N PHE A 104 -10.33 -4.88 -11.04
CA PHE A 104 -9.80 -3.52 -10.97
C PHE A 104 -10.63 -2.68 -10.01
N ILE A 105 -9.98 -1.73 -9.35
CA ILE A 105 -10.63 -0.85 -8.37
C ILE A 105 -10.86 0.48 -9.07
N ILE A 106 -12.08 0.65 -9.58
CA ILE A 106 -12.63 1.96 -9.89
C ILE A 106 -13.58 2.31 -8.74
N MET A 107 -13.27 3.38 -8.02
CA MET A 107 -14.10 3.89 -6.93
C MET A 107 -14.25 5.39 -7.08
N GLU A 108 -15.31 5.97 -6.50
CA GLU A 108 -15.45 7.41 -6.46
C GLU A 108 -14.35 8.03 -5.59
N TYR A 109 -13.79 9.14 -6.07
CA TYR A 109 -12.90 9.96 -5.25
C TYR A 109 -13.70 10.63 -4.14
N ILE A 110 -13.18 10.57 -2.92
CA ILE A 110 -13.71 11.35 -1.82
C ILE A 110 -13.07 12.73 -1.89
N ASP A 111 -13.84 13.72 -2.33
CA ASP A 111 -13.36 15.09 -2.39
C ASP A 111 -12.98 15.61 -1.00
N HIS A 112 -11.77 16.15 -0.91
CA HIS A 112 -11.22 16.75 0.29
C HIS A 112 -10.32 17.93 -0.09
N VAL A 113 -10.21 18.89 0.83
CA VAL A 113 -9.36 20.08 0.63
C VAL A 113 -7.89 19.76 0.91
N MET A 114 -7.62 18.95 1.93
CA MET A 114 -6.29 18.53 2.37
C MET A 114 -6.40 17.23 3.16
N ASP A 115 -5.29 16.51 3.30
CA ASP A 115 -5.23 15.31 4.12
C ASP A 115 -4.72 15.59 5.56
N LEU A 116 -4.77 14.58 6.42
CA LEU A 116 -4.35 14.74 7.82
C LEU A 116 -2.85 15.03 7.94
N SER A 117 -2.02 14.51 7.03
CA SER A 117 -0.59 14.81 7.02
C SER A 117 -0.37 16.28 6.71
N ASP A 118 -1.08 16.85 5.72
CA ASP A 118 -0.99 18.27 5.39
C ASP A 118 -1.32 19.17 6.59
N VAL A 119 -2.34 18.80 7.36
CA VAL A 119 -2.81 19.58 8.53
C VAL A 119 -1.85 19.51 9.70
N LEU A 120 -1.24 18.34 9.92
CA LEU A 120 -0.38 18.07 11.07
C LEU A 120 1.08 18.44 10.81
N ASN A 121 1.51 18.58 9.56
CA ASN A 121 2.92 18.79 9.23
C ASN A 121 3.39 20.21 9.59
N THR A 122 4.67 20.31 9.94
CA THR A 122 5.32 21.57 10.26
C THR A 122 5.32 22.48 9.02
N PRO A 123 4.85 23.74 9.13
CA PRO A 123 4.84 24.68 8.01
C PRO A 123 6.21 24.84 7.37
N GLY A 124 6.27 24.79 6.03
CA GLY A 124 7.50 24.94 5.27
C GLY A 124 8.31 23.65 5.05
N VAL A 125 7.93 22.53 5.69
CA VAL A 125 8.48 21.21 5.34
C VAL A 125 7.91 20.79 3.99
N ALA A 126 8.78 20.49 3.02
CA ALA A 126 8.32 20.10 1.69
C ALA A 126 7.64 18.72 1.75
N ILE A 127 6.66 18.50 0.89
CA ILE A 127 5.91 17.22 0.80
C ILE A 127 6.83 16.02 0.54
N LYS A 128 7.98 16.24 -0.10
CA LYS A 128 9.00 15.20 -0.35
C LYS A 128 9.76 14.77 0.89
N ASP A 129 9.79 15.61 1.92
CA ASP A 129 10.50 15.35 3.16
C ASP A 129 9.59 14.57 4.11
N ARG A 130 10.19 13.85 5.05
CA ARG A 130 9.43 13.11 6.05
C ARG A 130 8.56 14.10 6.84
N PRO A 131 7.23 13.87 6.96
CA PRO A 131 6.37 14.74 7.74
C PRO A 131 6.83 14.81 9.20
N ILE A 132 6.80 16.02 9.75
CA ILE A 132 7.15 16.33 11.14
C ILE A 132 5.95 17.03 11.75
N LEU A 133 5.40 16.48 12.84
CA LEU A 133 4.30 17.12 13.56
C LEU A 133 4.68 18.56 13.94
N ASP A 134 3.85 19.53 13.55
CA ASP A 134 4.06 20.94 13.91
C ASP A 134 4.06 21.10 15.43
N PRO A 135 5.18 21.51 16.05
CA PRO A 135 5.24 21.68 17.50
C PRO A 135 4.37 22.85 17.99
N ASN A 136 3.89 23.72 17.10
CA ASN A 136 3.04 24.87 17.43
C ASN A 136 1.58 24.64 17.05
N ILE A 137 1.18 23.42 16.68
CA ILE A 137 -0.22 23.12 16.41
C ILE A 137 -1.05 23.38 17.66
N ASP A 138 -2.19 24.05 17.47
CA ASP A 138 -3.15 24.26 18.55
C ASP A 138 -3.60 22.92 19.15
N GLU A 139 -3.54 22.80 20.47
CA GLU A 139 -3.82 21.56 21.18
C GLU A 139 -5.28 21.13 21.01
N ALA A 140 -6.22 22.07 20.99
CA ALA A 140 -7.63 21.76 20.75
C ALA A 140 -7.87 21.23 19.34
N LYS A 141 -7.19 21.79 18.33
CA LYS A 141 -7.20 21.25 16.96
C LYS A 141 -6.59 19.84 16.90
N LEU A 142 -5.48 19.60 17.61
CA LEU A 142 -4.83 18.29 17.67
C LEU A 142 -5.77 17.25 18.31
N GLU A 143 -6.37 17.58 19.46
CA GLU A 143 -7.35 16.75 20.16
C GLU A 143 -8.54 16.40 19.27
N LEU A 144 -9.09 17.38 18.55
CA LEU A 144 -10.20 17.17 17.61
C LEU A 144 -9.85 16.14 16.53
N LEU A 145 -8.69 16.29 15.88
CA LEU A 145 -8.26 15.42 14.78
C LEU A 145 -7.96 14.00 15.26
N TYR A 146 -7.25 13.87 16.38
CA TYR A 146 -6.97 12.56 16.97
C TYR A 146 -8.23 11.91 17.54
N GLY A 147 -9.19 12.69 18.06
CA GLY A 147 -10.51 12.21 18.48
C GLY A 147 -11.28 11.59 17.32
N GLN A 148 -11.37 12.29 16.18
CA GLN A 148 -12.01 11.76 14.96
C GLN A 148 -11.32 10.49 14.46
N PHE A 149 -9.98 10.46 14.49
CA PHE A 149 -9.23 9.26 14.09
C PHE A 149 -9.49 8.09 15.05
N ALA A 150 -9.55 8.35 16.36
CA ALA A 150 -9.89 7.36 17.37
C ALA A 150 -11.30 6.80 17.14
N ASP A 151 -12.29 7.64 16.81
CA ASP A 151 -13.65 7.18 16.50
C ASP A 151 -13.69 6.24 15.28
N ILE A 152 -12.92 6.54 14.24
CA ILE A 152 -12.79 5.67 13.06
C ILE A 152 -12.12 4.34 13.47
N LEU A 153 -11.03 4.39 14.23
CA LEU A 153 -10.35 3.19 14.72
C LEU A 153 -11.27 2.34 15.61
N LEU A 154 -12.10 2.95 16.45
CA LEU A 154 -13.09 2.25 17.27
C LEU A 154 -14.13 1.55 16.39
N GLN A 155 -14.64 2.23 15.36
CA GLN A 155 -15.57 1.61 14.41
C GLN A 155 -14.92 0.42 13.68
N LEU A 156 -13.71 0.59 13.15
CA LEU A 156 -12.97 -0.49 12.50
C LEU A 156 -12.65 -1.63 13.48
N SER A 157 -12.42 -1.32 14.75
CA SER A 157 -12.19 -2.31 15.79
C SER A 157 -13.42 -3.16 16.09
N THR A 158 -14.62 -2.82 15.62
CA THR A 158 -15.80 -3.68 15.77
C THR A 158 -15.83 -4.81 14.74
N LEU A 159 -15.05 -4.71 13.66
CA LEU A 159 -14.90 -5.77 12.67
C LEU A 159 -14.23 -6.98 13.34
N ARG A 160 -14.96 -8.10 13.39
CA ARG A 160 -14.48 -9.36 13.98
C ARG A 160 -14.27 -10.36 12.86
N LEU A 161 -13.02 -10.74 12.65
CA LEU A 161 -12.64 -11.84 11.77
C LEU A 161 -12.16 -13.01 12.63
N PRO A 162 -12.50 -14.26 12.28
CA PRO A 162 -12.16 -15.43 13.10
C PRO A 162 -10.66 -15.73 13.11
N ARG A 163 -9.90 -15.20 12.15
CA ARG A 163 -8.48 -15.49 11.92
C ARG A 163 -7.76 -14.24 11.44
N ILE A 164 -6.45 -14.20 11.63
CA ILE A 164 -5.57 -13.21 11.01
C ILE A 164 -5.18 -13.72 9.62
N GLY A 165 -5.57 -12.97 8.60
CA GLY A 165 -5.41 -13.32 7.19
C GLY A 165 -6.05 -12.27 6.28
N SER A 166 -6.12 -12.58 5.00
CA SER A 166 -6.83 -11.78 3.99
C SER A 166 -8.12 -12.50 3.58
N LEU A 167 -9.16 -11.71 3.29
CA LEU A 167 -10.41 -12.25 2.76
C LEU A 167 -10.22 -12.83 1.37
N ALA A 168 -10.93 -13.91 1.10
CA ALA A 168 -11.10 -14.48 -0.21
C ALA A 168 -12.58 -14.81 -0.42
N GLN A 169 -13.05 -14.55 -1.62
CA GLN A 169 -14.35 -15.02 -2.07
C GLN A 169 -14.29 -16.55 -2.24
N ILE A 170 -15.17 -17.27 -1.55
CA ILE A 170 -15.28 -18.73 -1.61
C ILE A 170 -16.31 -19.14 -2.67
N ASP A 171 -17.41 -18.38 -2.75
CA ASP A 171 -18.46 -18.48 -3.75
C ASP A 171 -19.06 -17.08 -4.02
N ASP A 172 -20.09 -17.00 -4.86
CA ASP A 172 -20.66 -15.72 -5.32
C ASP A 172 -21.13 -14.78 -4.19
N PHE A 173 -21.39 -15.30 -2.98
CA PHE A 173 -21.95 -14.52 -1.86
C PHE A 173 -21.21 -14.68 -0.53
N THR A 174 -20.15 -15.48 -0.48
CA THR A 174 -19.44 -15.81 0.76
C THR A 174 -17.97 -15.41 0.70
N TRP A 175 -17.54 -14.66 1.72
CA TRP A 175 -16.14 -14.29 1.94
C TRP A 175 -15.64 -14.87 3.24
N GLU A 176 -14.46 -15.49 3.19
CA GLU A 176 -13.79 -16.05 4.35
C GLU A 176 -12.33 -15.63 4.43
N VAL A 177 -11.77 -15.66 5.64
CA VAL A 177 -10.34 -15.46 5.86
C VAL A 177 -9.60 -16.75 5.47
N ALA A 178 -9.25 -16.86 4.19
CA ALA A 178 -8.66 -18.06 3.61
C ALA A 178 -7.27 -17.84 2.99
N ARG A 179 -6.74 -16.61 3.04
CA ARG A 179 -5.43 -16.26 2.48
C ARG A 179 -4.51 -15.67 3.53
N ARG A 180 -3.21 -15.77 3.32
CA ARG A 180 -2.20 -15.18 4.21
C ARG A 180 -2.36 -13.66 4.34
N PRO A 181 -1.94 -13.08 5.48
CA PRO A 181 -1.74 -11.65 5.59
C PRO A 181 -0.65 -11.20 4.60
N LEU A 182 -0.96 -10.20 3.78
CA LEU A 182 0.01 -9.58 2.89
C LEU A 182 0.36 -8.18 3.42
N SER A 183 1.25 -8.13 4.41
CA SER A 183 1.65 -6.87 5.04
C SER A 183 2.66 -6.10 4.19
N TYR A 184 2.75 -4.79 4.44
CA TYR A 184 3.81 -3.95 3.86
C TYR A 184 5.20 -4.51 4.18
N ASN A 185 5.44 -4.93 5.43
CA ASN A 185 6.72 -5.52 5.81
C ASN A 185 7.05 -6.81 5.04
N ALA A 186 6.07 -7.70 4.82
CA ALA A 186 6.30 -8.91 4.02
C ALA A 186 6.63 -8.58 2.55
N ASN A 187 6.03 -7.52 1.99
CA ASN A 187 6.41 -7.01 0.68
C ASN A 187 7.86 -6.51 0.68
N GLU A 188 8.24 -5.69 1.65
CA GLU A 188 9.60 -5.11 1.74
C GLU A 188 10.67 -6.17 2.01
N LEU A 189 10.39 -7.20 2.80
CA LEU A 189 11.30 -8.34 2.96
C LEU A 189 11.59 -9.03 1.63
N ALA A 190 10.58 -9.22 0.79
CA ALA A 190 10.76 -9.81 -0.54
C ALA A 190 11.40 -8.84 -1.55
N ARG A 191 11.11 -7.53 -1.44
CA ARG A 191 11.57 -6.49 -2.35
C ARG A 191 13.02 -6.08 -2.08
N LEU A 192 13.27 -5.67 -0.85
CA LEU A 192 14.49 -5.04 -0.38
C LEU A 192 15.33 -5.95 0.51
N GLY A 193 14.68 -6.88 1.21
CA GLY A 193 15.35 -7.83 2.08
C GLY A 193 15.93 -9.05 1.37
N THR A 194 15.74 -9.16 0.05
CA THR A 194 16.10 -10.33 -0.78
C THR A 194 15.51 -11.67 -0.30
N LEU A 195 14.54 -11.63 0.62
CA LEU A 195 13.97 -12.83 1.21
C LEU A 195 13.24 -13.64 0.12
N PRO A 196 13.58 -14.92 -0.08
CA PRO A 196 12.88 -15.75 -1.06
C PRO A 196 11.39 -15.83 -0.76
N ARG A 197 10.56 -15.69 -1.80
CA ARG A 197 9.09 -15.74 -1.66
C ARG A 197 8.58 -17.05 -1.06
N SER A 198 9.35 -18.13 -1.17
CA SER A 198 9.07 -19.44 -0.58
C SER A 198 9.20 -19.48 0.94
N LYS A 199 9.88 -18.49 1.55
CA LYS A 199 10.02 -18.35 3.01
C LYS A 199 8.86 -17.60 3.66
N LEU A 200 8.07 -16.87 2.86
CA LEU A 200 6.85 -16.26 3.35
C LEU A 200 5.79 -17.34 3.65
N PRO A 201 4.80 -17.07 4.53
CA PRO A 201 3.68 -17.97 4.75
C PRO A 201 3.05 -18.43 3.45
N LYS A 202 2.54 -19.67 3.41
CA LYS A 202 1.88 -20.19 2.20
C LYS A 202 0.66 -19.33 1.87
N VAL A 203 0.29 -19.25 0.60
CA VAL A 203 -0.83 -18.39 0.14
C VAL A 203 -2.13 -18.63 0.94
N ASN A 204 -2.36 -19.86 1.40
CA ASN A 204 -3.58 -20.31 2.06
C ASN A 204 -3.42 -20.36 3.60
N GLU A 205 -2.30 -19.88 4.13
CA GLU A 205 -1.96 -19.99 5.54
C GLU A 205 -2.54 -18.82 6.33
N THR A 206 -3.30 -19.13 7.38
CA THR A 206 -3.97 -18.13 8.22
C THR A 206 -3.78 -18.47 9.70
N PHE A 207 -3.81 -17.45 10.55
CA PHE A 207 -3.40 -17.59 11.95
C PHE A 207 -4.62 -17.49 12.88
N GLN A 208 -4.72 -18.42 13.83
CA GLN A 208 -5.86 -18.50 14.77
C GLN A 208 -5.70 -17.55 15.97
N SER A 209 -4.48 -17.08 16.23
CA SER A 209 -4.20 -16.19 17.38
C SER A 209 -3.12 -15.17 17.04
N ALA A 210 -3.14 -14.05 17.76
CA ALA A 210 -2.10 -13.04 17.71
C ALA A 210 -0.71 -13.64 18.01
N SER A 211 -0.59 -14.51 19.01
CA SER A 211 0.68 -15.18 19.35
C SER A 211 1.25 -15.99 18.19
N SER A 212 0.42 -16.78 17.49
CA SER A 212 0.88 -17.54 16.32
C SER A 212 1.35 -16.64 15.17
N TYR A 213 0.68 -15.50 14.97
CA TYR A 213 1.07 -14.52 13.97
C TYR A 213 2.36 -13.79 14.37
N SER A 214 2.51 -13.39 15.64
CA SER A 214 3.73 -12.76 16.16
C SER A 214 4.94 -13.68 16.06
N ASN A 215 4.79 -14.98 16.36
CA ASN A 215 5.86 -15.96 16.18
C ASN A 215 6.28 -16.05 14.71
N MET A 216 5.34 -16.14 13.77
CA MET A 216 5.66 -16.13 12.34
C MET A 216 6.39 -14.84 11.92
N LEU A 217 6.01 -13.67 12.43
CA LEU A 217 6.72 -12.42 12.15
C LEU A 217 8.17 -12.47 12.67
N ALA A 218 8.39 -13.03 13.86
CA ALA A 218 9.73 -13.22 14.41
C ALA A 218 10.56 -14.19 13.55
N ASP A 219 9.98 -15.30 13.11
CA ASP A 219 10.63 -16.26 12.21
C ASP A 219 11.02 -15.61 10.88
N LEU A 220 10.14 -14.77 10.30
CA LEU A 220 10.47 -14.00 9.09
C LEU A 220 11.64 -13.04 9.29
N HIS A 221 11.78 -12.44 10.47
CA HIS A 221 12.94 -11.60 10.77
C HIS A 221 14.24 -12.39 10.88
N LEU A 222 14.20 -13.61 11.44
CA LEU A 222 15.36 -14.52 11.47
C LEU A 222 15.72 -15.05 10.08
N GLU A 223 14.72 -15.42 9.29
CA GLU A 223 14.91 -15.82 7.89
C GLU A 223 15.50 -14.67 7.07
N HIS A 224 15.03 -13.43 7.27
CA HIS A 224 15.61 -12.26 6.63
C HIS A 224 17.10 -12.08 6.97
N LEU A 225 17.46 -12.18 8.26
CA LEU A 225 18.85 -12.06 8.71
C LEU A 225 19.76 -13.09 8.05
N THR A 226 19.28 -14.32 7.84
CA THR A 226 20.07 -15.39 7.22
C THR A 226 20.17 -15.30 5.70
N HIS A 227 19.25 -14.58 5.04
CA HIS A 227 19.17 -14.50 3.58
C HIS A 227 19.67 -13.19 2.99
N GLN A 228 19.66 -12.09 3.75
CA GLN A 228 20.16 -10.81 3.27
C GLN A 228 21.67 -10.89 3.03
N ARG A 229 22.09 -10.67 1.79
CA ARG A 229 23.49 -10.87 1.37
C ARG A 229 24.36 -9.64 1.60
N ASN A 230 23.80 -8.45 1.34
CA ASN A 230 24.51 -7.18 1.49
C ASN A 230 23.98 -6.42 2.71
N ASP A 231 24.82 -5.57 3.30
CA ASP A 231 24.39 -4.55 4.28
C ASP A 231 23.72 -5.06 5.58
N ALA A 232 23.76 -6.38 5.82
CA ALA A 232 23.26 -7.00 7.05
C ALA A 232 24.13 -6.67 8.28
N VAL A 233 25.43 -6.43 8.06
CA VAL A 233 26.39 -6.00 9.08
C VAL A 233 27.17 -4.80 8.53
N ASP A 234 27.14 -3.70 9.27
CA ASP A 234 27.91 -2.50 8.94
C ASP A 234 29.42 -2.80 9.10
N ARG A 235 30.17 -2.70 8.00
CA ARG A 235 31.62 -2.96 7.99
C ARG A 235 32.46 -1.78 8.47
N SER A 236 31.84 -0.67 8.89
CA SER A 236 32.54 0.56 9.31
C SER A 236 33.36 0.46 10.62
N GLY A 237 33.52 -0.74 11.21
CA GLY A 237 34.34 -0.98 12.40
C GLY A 237 35.51 -1.96 12.24
N ALA A 238 35.77 -2.50 11.05
CA ALA A 238 36.83 -3.50 10.82
C ALA A 238 37.98 -2.92 9.97
N GLY A 239 38.62 -1.87 10.49
CA GLY A 239 39.93 -1.40 10.02
C GLY A 239 40.83 -1.24 11.24
N GLY A 240 41.62 -2.27 11.53
CA GLY A 240 42.76 -2.19 12.44
C GLY A 240 43.99 -1.66 11.73
#